data_AF-A0AAW9SEX6-F1
#
_entry.id   AF-A0AAW9SEX6-F1
#
_cell.length_a   1.000
_cell.length_b   1.000
_cell.length_c   1.000
_cell.angle_alpha   90.00
_cell.angle_beta   90.00
_cell.angle_gamma   90.00
#
_symmetry.space_group_name_H-M   'P 1'
#
loop_
_entity.id
_entity.type
_entity.pdbx_description
1 polymer ?
#
loop_
_entity_poly.entity_id
_entity_poly.type
_entity_poly.pdbx_seq_one_letter_code
_entity_poly.pdbx_strand_id
1 'polypeptide(L)'
;MSVAGGMGLGPVAVLLVDQVFLLAVAAMIAREVVAGRNWRNLKVLVPVSLLWLANVVFHVEAMLSGDAVHGRRFGMALLIFLIMLIGGRIVPSFSRNWLVQRGAKSLPTAFNRFDALGLVVGAVALVSWVAAPSGMTVAVSAGLAAILHMVRLLRWRGHATWPSPLLLMLHLAYLMVPLGLAAVSAAALGLIAPNVGAHVLGIGAVTAMTVAVMMRATMGHTGRALIAGRALVVAFALVLIAMVLRVVAGRVAIGALDGIDLAAGAWTAAFAIVTWRLGPWLLHPKRAQKAVSRAPQ
;
A
#
# COMPACT_ATOMS: atom_id res chain seq x y z
N MET A 1 -18.88 -21.65 -6.22
CA MET A 1 -18.95 -21.67 -4.74
C MET A 1 -18.25 -20.48 -4.07
N SER A 2 -17.55 -19.60 -4.79
CA SER A 2 -16.70 -18.53 -4.23
C SER A 2 -17.42 -17.32 -3.61
N VAL A 3 -18.75 -17.27 -3.60
CA VAL A 3 -19.54 -16.12 -3.09
C VAL A 3 -20.61 -16.55 -2.07
N ALA A 4 -20.64 -17.81 -1.64
CA ALA A 4 -21.58 -18.23 -0.59
C ALA A 4 -21.00 -17.84 0.78
N GLY A 5 -21.43 -16.70 1.32
CA GLY A 5 -21.14 -16.34 2.71
C GLY A 5 -21.73 -17.35 3.70
N GLY A 6 -21.22 -17.39 4.93
CA GLY A 6 -21.65 -18.37 5.96
C GLY A 6 -23.14 -18.36 6.33
N MET A 7 -23.92 -17.39 5.83
CA MET A 7 -25.38 -17.30 5.98
C MET A 7 -26.17 -17.86 4.78
N GLY A 8 -25.51 -18.45 3.77
CA GLY A 8 -26.18 -18.97 2.57
C GLY A 8 -26.74 -17.89 1.63
N LEU A 9 -26.30 -16.64 1.77
CA LEU A 9 -26.71 -15.55 0.91
C LEU A 9 -26.35 -15.85 -0.56
N GLY A 10 -27.28 -15.58 -1.47
CA GLY A 10 -27.02 -15.66 -2.90
C GLY A 10 -25.94 -14.68 -3.35
N PRO A 11 -25.22 -14.96 -4.44
CA PRO A 11 -24.07 -14.17 -4.89
C PRO A 11 -24.41 -12.69 -5.15
N VAL A 12 -25.62 -12.39 -5.64
CA VAL A 12 -26.09 -11.02 -5.86
C VAL A 12 -26.26 -10.27 -4.53
N ALA A 13 -26.79 -10.93 -3.50
CA ALA A 13 -26.95 -10.30 -2.19
C ALA A 13 -25.60 -9.97 -1.56
N VAL A 14 -24.62 -10.87 -1.68
CA VAL A 14 -23.24 -10.64 -1.22
C VAL A 14 -22.61 -9.47 -1.97
N LEU A 15 -22.74 -9.40 -3.30
CA LEU A 15 -22.30 -8.26 -4.10
C LEU A 15 -22.91 -6.95 -3.58
N LEU A 16 -24.23 -6.89 -3.41
CA LEU A 16 -24.92 -5.67 -2.97
C LEU A 16 -24.45 -5.21 -1.60
N VAL A 17 -24.38 -6.13 -0.63
CA VAL A 17 -23.91 -5.83 0.74
C VAL A 17 -22.47 -5.32 0.74
N ASP A 18 -21.59 -5.98 -0.01
CA ASP A 18 -20.17 -5.62 -0.08
C ASP A 18 -19.93 -4.25 -0.74
N GLN A 19 -20.80 -3.84 -1.68
CA GLN A 19 -20.72 -2.50 -2.28
C GLN A 19 -21.13 -1.36 -1.34
N VAL A 20 -21.94 -1.62 -0.31
CA VAL A 20 -22.51 -0.57 0.56
C VAL A 20 -21.41 0.30 1.18
N PHE A 21 -20.33 -0.31 1.66
CA PHE A 21 -19.26 0.44 2.31
C PHE A 21 -18.57 1.43 1.37
N LEU A 22 -18.13 0.97 0.19
CA LEU A 22 -17.44 1.82 -0.77
C LEU A 22 -18.36 2.91 -1.34
N LEU A 23 -19.63 2.59 -1.59
CA LEU A 23 -20.63 3.56 -2.01
C LEU A 23 -20.91 4.60 -0.93
N ALA A 24 -21.04 4.19 0.34
CA ALA A 24 -21.26 5.11 1.45
C ALA A 24 -20.08 6.08 1.61
N VAL A 25 -18.84 5.60 1.51
CA VAL A 25 -17.64 6.44 1.55
C VAL A 25 -17.59 7.39 0.35
N ALA A 26 -17.88 6.89 -0.86
CA ALA A 26 -17.91 7.74 -2.06
C ALA A 26 -19.00 8.82 -1.96
N ALA A 27 -20.19 8.47 -1.50
CA ALA A 27 -21.30 9.40 -1.31
C ALA A 27 -20.99 10.46 -0.24
N MET A 28 -20.37 10.06 0.87
CA MET A 28 -19.91 11.00 1.89
C MET A 28 -18.91 12.00 1.31
N ILE A 29 -17.87 11.53 0.60
CA ILE A 29 -16.88 12.42 -0.03
C ILE A 29 -17.53 13.34 -1.06
N ALA A 30 -18.40 12.79 -1.92
CA ALA A 30 -19.08 13.56 -2.95
C ALA A 30 -19.95 14.66 -2.34
N ARG A 31 -20.69 14.36 -1.26
CA ARG A 31 -21.50 15.33 -0.53
C ARG A 31 -20.65 16.49 0.00
N GLU A 32 -19.54 16.20 0.66
CA GLU A 32 -18.65 17.24 1.20
C GLU A 32 -17.99 18.08 0.09
N VAL A 33 -17.63 17.47 -1.04
CA VAL A 33 -17.07 18.18 -2.20
C VAL A 33 -18.09 19.14 -2.81
N VAL A 34 -19.33 18.68 -3.00
CA VAL A 34 -20.42 19.47 -3.60
C VAL A 34 -20.85 20.58 -2.65
N ALA A 35 -21.11 20.26 -1.39
CA ALA A 35 -21.52 21.23 -0.37
C ALA A 35 -20.43 22.29 -0.14
N GLY A 36 -19.16 21.90 -0.08
CA GLY A 36 -18.03 22.81 0.06
C GLY A 36 -17.54 23.46 -1.23
N ARG A 37 -18.16 23.15 -2.39
CA ARG A 37 -17.70 23.54 -3.75
C ARG A 37 -16.20 23.33 -3.99
N ASN A 38 -15.61 22.34 -3.30
CA ASN A 38 -14.16 22.11 -3.31
C ASN A 38 -13.80 21.05 -4.37
N TRP A 39 -13.99 21.40 -5.64
CA TRP A 39 -13.75 20.53 -6.79
C TRP A 39 -12.33 19.95 -6.86
N ARG A 40 -11.35 20.61 -6.21
CA ARG A 40 -9.97 20.11 -6.12
C ARG A 40 -9.89 18.77 -5.38
N ASN A 41 -10.84 18.49 -4.49
CA ASN A 41 -10.92 17.24 -3.73
C ASN A 41 -11.56 16.08 -4.51
N LEU A 42 -12.09 16.30 -5.73
CA LEU A 42 -12.53 15.19 -6.61
C LEU A 42 -11.42 14.17 -6.88
N LYS A 43 -10.16 14.60 -6.78
CA LYS A 43 -8.97 13.73 -6.88
C LYS A 43 -8.99 12.56 -5.88
N VAL A 44 -9.72 12.69 -4.76
CA VAL A 44 -9.89 11.62 -3.76
C VAL A 44 -11.10 10.74 -4.07
N LEU A 45 -12.16 11.31 -4.66
CA LEU A 45 -13.35 10.56 -5.05
C LEU A 45 -13.07 9.56 -6.18
N VAL A 46 -12.21 9.95 -7.14
CA VAL A 46 -11.89 9.11 -8.31
C VAL A 46 -11.32 7.74 -7.90
N PRO A 47 -10.26 7.64 -7.07
CA PRO A 47 -9.74 6.33 -6.68
C PRO A 47 -10.71 5.47 -5.87
N VAL A 48 -11.52 6.07 -5.00
CA VAL A 48 -12.55 5.34 -4.23
C VAL A 48 -13.61 4.76 -5.17
N SER A 49 -14.04 5.54 -6.16
CA SER A 49 -15.02 5.11 -7.17
C SER A 49 -14.45 4.00 -8.08
N LEU A 50 -13.17 4.09 -8.44
CA LEU A 50 -12.50 3.03 -9.20
C LEU A 50 -12.33 1.75 -8.37
N LEU A 51 -12.07 1.85 -7.07
CA LEU A 51 -11.99 0.69 -6.18
C LEU A 51 -13.36 0.02 -6.03
N TRP A 52 -14.44 0.80 -5.95
CA TRP A 52 -15.81 0.31 -6.03
C TRP A 52 -16.05 -0.45 -7.34
N LEU A 53 -15.69 0.13 -8.48
CA LEU A 53 -15.82 -0.53 -9.77
C LEU A 53 -15.01 -1.84 -9.85
N ALA A 54 -13.77 -1.84 -9.34
CA ALA A 54 -12.96 -3.05 -9.28
C ALA A 54 -13.61 -4.15 -8.42
N ASN A 55 -14.28 -3.76 -7.34
CA ASN A 55 -15.01 -4.69 -6.49
C ASN A 55 -16.27 -5.25 -7.18
N VAL A 56 -16.99 -4.43 -7.94
CA VAL A 56 -18.09 -4.90 -8.80
C VAL A 56 -17.57 -5.90 -9.83
N VAL A 57 -16.47 -5.58 -10.53
CA VAL A 57 -15.84 -6.48 -11.50
C VAL A 57 -15.44 -7.80 -10.83
N PHE A 58 -14.88 -7.77 -9.62
CA PHE A 58 -14.54 -8.97 -8.86
C PHE A 58 -15.76 -9.90 -8.66
N HIS A 59 -16.87 -9.37 -8.17
CA HIS A 59 -18.07 -10.17 -7.93
C HIS A 59 -18.70 -10.69 -9.21
N VAL A 60 -18.80 -9.85 -10.25
CA VAL A 60 -19.35 -10.25 -11.55
C VAL A 60 -18.49 -11.35 -12.19
N GLU A 61 -17.16 -11.18 -12.18
CA GLU A 61 -16.22 -12.18 -12.70
C GLU A 61 -16.31 -13.49 -11.90
N ALA A 62 -16.35 -13.42 -10.56
CA ALA A 62 -16.51 -14.60 -9.70
C ALA A 62 -17.82 -15.35 -9.97
N MET A 63 -18.91 -14.64 -10.27
CA MET A 63 -20.20 -15.23 -10.59
C MET A 63 -20.21 -15.93 -11.96
N LEU A 64 -19.55 -15.34 -12.97
CA LEU A 64 -19.54 -15.86 -14.33
C LEU A 64 -18.50 -16.98 -14.53
N SER A 65 -17.32 -16.82 -13.94
CA SER A 65 -16.15 -17.67 -14.23
C SER A 65 -15.73 -18.54 -13.03
N GLY A 66 -16.35 -18.35 -11.85
CA GLY A 66 -15.97 -19.04 -10.61
C GLY A 66 -14.71 -18.49 -9.92
N ASP A 67 -13.92 -17.69 -10.63
CA ASP A 67 -12.75 -16.96 -10.14
C ASP A 67 -12.78 -15.49 -10.59
N ALA A 68 -11.99 -14.63 -9.96
CA ALA A 68 -11.99 -13.18 -10.17
C ALA A 68 -10.57 -12.62 -10.38
N VAL A 69 -9.86 -13.12 -11.39
CA VAL A 69 -8.45 -12.77 -11.64
C VAL A 69 -8.32 -11.29 -11.98
N HIS A 70 -9.15 -10.78 -12.89
CA HIS A 70 -9.08 -9.41 -13.38
C HIS A 70 -9.55 -8.43 -12.29
N GLY A 71 -10.65 -8.74 -11.60
CA GLY A 71 -11.16 -7.93 -10.49
C GLY A 71 -10.14 -7.78 -9.36
N ARG A 72 -9.51 -8.89 -8.91
CA ARG A 72 -8.44 -8.84 -7.89
C ARG A 72 -7.26 -7.98 -8.33
N ARG A 73 -6.78 -8.18 -9.57
CA ARG A 73 -5.65 -7.40 -10.09
C ARG A 73 -6.00 -5.94 -10.29
N PHE A 74 -7.21 -5.62 -10.71
CA PHE A 74 -7.65 -4.24 -10.90
C PHE A 74 -7.65 -3.47 -9.58
N GLY A 75 -8.22 -4.06 -8.52
CA GLY A 75 -8.16 -3.48 -7.18
C GLY A 75 -6.72 -3.29 -6.68
N MET A 76 -5.87 -4.32 -6.81
CA MET A 76 -4.45 -4.21 -6.44
C MET A 76 -3.72 -3.13 -7.25
N ALA A 77 -3.91 -3.08 -8.57
CA ALA A 77 -3.30 -2.11 -9.45
C ALA A 77 -3.66 -0.67 -9.04
N LEU A 78 -4.92 -0.40 -8.69
CA LEU A 78 -5.34 0.91 -8.20
C LEU A 78 -4.60 1.29 -6.91
N LEU A 79 -4.54 0.37 -5.93
CA LEU A 79 -3.85 0.62 -4.65
C LEU A 79 -2.35 0.86 -4.85
N ILE A 80 -1.70 0.05 -5.70
CA ILE A 80 -0.28 0.23 -6.02
C ILE A 80 -0.06 1.56 -6.75
N PHE A 81 -0.91 1.93 -7.71
CA PHE A 81 -0.79 3.20 -8.41
C PHE A 81 -0.96 4.40 -7.45
N LEU A 82 -1.87 4.30 -6.48
CA LEU A 82 -1.99 5.31 -5.42
C LEU A 82 -0.72 5.40 -4.57
N ILE A 83 -0.08 4.28 -4.24
CA ILE A 83 1.21 4.26 -3.54
C ILE A 83 2.30 4.91 -4.39
N MET A 84 2.36 4.60 -5.69
CA MET A 84 3.29 5.23 -6.61
C MET A 84 3.14 6.76 -6.66
N LEU A 85 1.89 7.23 -6.72
CA LEU A 85 1.53 8.65 -6.87
C LEU A 85 1.68 9.42 -5.56
N ILE A 86 1.01 8.97 -4.50
CA ILE A 86 0.97 9.64 -3.19
C ILE A 86 2.27 9.39 -2.44
N GLY A 87 2.73 8.14 -2.39
CA GLY A 87 4.04 7.74 -1.82
C GLY A 87 5.17 8.54 -2.44
N GLY A 88 5.16 8.71 -3.76
CA GLY A 88 6.12 9.52 -4.50
C GLY A 88 6.15 11.01 -4.19
N ARG A 89 5.19 11.51 -3.39
CA ARG A 89 5.18 12.88 -2.87
C ARG A 89 5.47 12.92 -1.37
N ILE A 90 4.81 12.07 -0.59
CA ILE A 90 4.91 12.10 0.88
C ILE A 90 6.27 11.60 1.38
N VAL A 91 6.81 10.52 0.79
CA VAL A 91 8.07 9.92 1.23
C VAL A 91 9.24 10.88 1.03
N PRO A 92 9.50 11.42 -0.19
CA PRO A 92 10.59 12.39 -0.36
C PRO A 92 10.38 13.69 0.42
N SER A 93 9.13 14.14 0.61
CA SER A 93 8.85 15.34 1.42
C SER A 93 9.20 15.12 2.90
N PHE A 94 8.80 13.98 3.49
CA PHE A 94 9.15 13.64 4.87
C PHE A 94 10.66 13.42 5.04
N SER A 95 11.31 12.75 4.09
CA SER A 95 12.78 12.60 4.07
C SER A 95 13.47 13.97 4.02
N ARG A 96 13.00 14.88 3.15
CA ARG A 96 13.57 16.22 3.01
C ARG A 96 13.42 17.00 4.32
N ASN A 97 12.23 17.03 4.90
CA ASN A 97 11.98 17.79 6.13
C ASN A 97 12.85 17.30 7.29
N TRP A 98 13.00 15.98 7.42
CA TRP A 98 13.85 15.39 8.46
C TRP A 98 15.34 15.66 8.24
N LEU A 99 15.82 15.61 6.98
CA LEU A 99 17.21 15.90 6.62
C LEU A 99 17.55 17.39 6.81
N VAL A 100 16.63 18.30 6.46
CA VAL A 100 16.78 19.75 6.71
C VAL A 100 16.92 20.03 8.21
N GLN A 101 16.09 19.40 9.06
CA GLN A 101 16.18 19.55 10.52
C GLN A 101 17.52 19.07 11.10
N ARG A 102 18.28 18.25 10.36
CA ARG A 102 19.59 17.74 10.76
C ARG A 102 20.76 18.43 10.04
N GLY A 103 20.50 19.52 9.30
CA GLY A 103 21.54 20.26 8.59
C GLY A 103 22.20 19.48 7.45
N ALA A 104 21.52 18.49 6.86
CA ALA A 104 22.08 17.71 5.76
C ALA A 104 22.24 18.57 4.50
N LYS A 105 23.42 18.49 3.87
CA LYS A 105 23.75 19.25 2.65
C LYS A 105 23.05 18.69 1.40
N SER A 106 22.86 17.38 1.33
CA SER A 106 22.24 16.70 0.19
C SER A 106 20.80 16.31 0.52
N LEU A 107 19.86 16.84 -0.24
CA LEU A 107 18.42 16.62 -0.04
C LEU A 107 17.82 15.70 -1.12
N PRO A 108 16.69 15.04 -0.83
CA PRO A 108 15.92 14.30 -1.83
C PRO A 108 15.60 15.17 -3.05
N THR A 109 15.66 14.58 -4.24
CA THR A 109 15.28 15.30 -5.45
C THR A 109 13.78 15.60 -5.44
N ALA A 110 13.40 16.85 -5.75
CA ALA A 110 12.00 17.20 -5.93
C ALA A 110 11.39 16.45 -7.14
N PHE A 111 10.06 16.32 -7.11
CA PHE A 111 9.31 15.68 -8.20
C PHE A 111 9.61 16.38 -9.54
N ASN A 112 9.99 15.62 -10.56
CA ASN A 112 10.33 16.16 -11.88
C ASN A 112 9.77 15.28 -13.02
N ARG A 113 10.19 15.55 -14.26
CA ARG A 113 9.74 14.82 -15.46
C ARG A 113 10.05 13.32 -15.39
N PHE A 114 11.15 12.91 -14.76
CA PHE A 114 11.47 11.50 -14.56
C PHE A 114 10.45 10.83 -13.64
N ASP A 115 10.01 11.51 -12.59
CA ASP A 115 8.96 10.98 -11.71
C ASP A 115 7.62 10.84 -12.43
N ALA A 116 7.28 11.80 -13.29
CA ALA A 116 6.09 11.73 -14.15
C ALA A 116 6.18 10.55 -15.14
N LEU A 117 7.33 10.37 -15.80
CA LEU A 117 7.58 9.22 -16.68
C LEU A 117 7.45 7.90 -15.92
N GLY A 118 8.03 7.80 -14.73
CA GLY A 118 7.90 6.61 -13.88
C GLY A 118 6.45 6.29 -13.54
N LEU A 119 5.62 7.30 -13.23
CA LEU A 119 4.18 7.10 -13.00
C LEU A 119 3.44 6.61 -14.24
N VAL A 120 3.74 7.17 -15.42
CA VAL A 120 3.10 6.74 -16.68
C VAL A 120 3.48 5.30 -17.01
N VAL A 121 4.77 4.96 -16.94
CA VAL A 121 5.24 3.59 -17.20
C VAL A 121 4.69 2.61 -16.16
N GLY A 122 4.61 3.01 -14.89
CA GLY A 122 3.98 2.24 -13.83
C GLY A 122 2.49 1.98 -14.10
N ALA A 123 1.75 2.99 -14.57
CA ALA A 123 0.34 2.82 -14.96
C ALA A 123 0.18 1.84 -16.14
N VAL A 124 1.01 1.97 -17.18
CA VAL A 124 1.00 1.05 -18.33
C VAL A 124 1.31 -0.37 -17.89
N ALA A 125 2.29 -0.57 -17.01
CA ALA A 125 2.64 -1.89 -16.48
C ALA A 125 1.48 -2.52 -15.70
N LEU A 126 0.84 -1.74 -14.82
CA LEU A 126 -0.28 -2.19 -14.02
C LEU A 126 -1.51 -2.52 -14.90
N VAL A 127 -1.85 -1.67 -15.87
CA VAL A 127 -2.95 -1.93 -16.81
C VAL A 127 -2.66 -3.19 -17.64
N SER A 128 -1.43 -3.35 -18.11
CA SER A 128 -1.01 -4.54 -18.86
C SER A 128 -1.15 -5.81 -18.01
N TRP A 129 -0.76 -5.76 -16.74
CA TRP A 129 -0.88 -6.89 -15.80
C TRP A 129 -2.32 -7.23 -15.42
N VAL A 130 -3.20 -6.22 -15.35
CA VAL A 130 -4.65 -6.43 -15.17
C VAL A 130 -5.23 -7.12 -16.39
N ALA A 131 -4.87 -6.67 -17.60
CA ALA A 131 -5.42 -7.19 -18.85
C ALA A 131 -4.92 -8.61 -19.20
N ALA A 132 -3.67 -8.94 -18.87
CA ALA A 132 -3.08 -10.23 -19.18
C ALA A 132 -2.18 -10.77 -18.04
N PRO A 133 -2.26 -12.07 -17.71
CA PRO A 133 -1.42 -12.71 -16.68
C PRO A 133 0.04 -12.88 -17.08
N SER A 134 0.34 -12.95 -18.37
CA SER A 134 1.67 -13.25 -18.90
C SER A 134 1.85 -12.61 -20.28
N GLY A 135 3.06 -12.69 -20.81
CA GLY A 135 3.40 -12.18 -22.14
C GLY A 135 4.44 -11.08 -22.12
N MET A 136 5.07 -10.87 -23.28
CA MET A 136 6.21 -9.96 -23.41
C MET A 136 5.84 -8.51 -23.07
N THR A 137 4.63 -8.06 -23.40
CA THR A 137 4.13 -6.71 -23.05
C THR A 137 4.13 -6.49 -21.54
N VAL A 138 3.64 -7.46 -20.76
CA VAL A 138 3.62 -7.39 -19.29
C VAL A 138 5.04 -7.43 -18.74
N ALA A 139 5.88 -8.34 -19.27
CA ALA A 139 7.27 -8.47 -18.84
C ALA A 139 8.06 -7.16 -19.04
N VAL A 140 8.05 -6.60 -20.26
CA VAL A 140 8.80 -5.40 -20.60
C VAL A 140 8.28 -4.18 -19.82
N SER A 141 6.96 -3.97 -19.81
CA SER A 141 6.38 -2.81 -19.10
C SER A 141 6.63 -2.88 -17.59
N ALA A 142 6.42 -4.04 -16.95
CA ALA A 142 6.66 -4.21 -15.52
C ALA A 142 8.15 -4.14 -15.15
N GLY A 143 9.04 -4.69 -15.98
CA GLY A 143 10.49 -4.60 -15.79
C GLY A 143 10.99 -3.16 -15.87
N LEU A 144 10.56 -2.41 -16.88
CA LEU A 144 10.88 -0.97 -17.00
C LEU A 144 10.32 -0.16 -15.82
N ALA A 145 9.07 -0.43 -15.42
CA ALA A 145 8.47 0.21 -14.26
C ALA A 145 9.26 -0.10 -12.98
N ALA A 146 9.69 -1.35 -12.77
CA ALA A 146 10.50 -1.73 -11.62
C ALA A 146 11.80 -0.93 -11.54
N ILE A 147 12.52 -0.81 -12.66
CA ILE A 147 13.77 -0.03 -12.73
C ILE A 147 13.51 1.45 -12.42
N LEU A 148 12.52 2.07 -13.08
CA LEU A 148 12.21 3.47 -12.87
C LEU A 148 11.80 3.75 -11.41
N HIS A 149 10.96 2.89 -10.82
CA HIS A 149 10.54 3.04 -9.43
C HIS A 149 11.67 2.80 -8.42
N MET A 150 12.63 1.92 -8.74
CA MET A 150 13.85 1.75 -7.94
C MET A 150 14.69 3.03 -7.97
N VAL A 151 14.93 3.59 -9.16
CA VAL A 151 15.69 4.85 -9.30
C VAL A 151 14.99 6.00 -8.59
N ARG A 152 13.65 6.09 -8.68
CA ARG A 152 12.86 7.07 -7.91
C ARG A 152 13.13 6.93 -6.41
N LEU A 153 13.06 5.72 -5.88
CA LEU A 153 13.30 5.46 -4.45
C LEU A 153 14.73 5.87 -4.02
N LEU A 154 15.75 5.57 -4.83
CA LEU A 154 17.14 5.95 -4.56
C LEU A 154 17.31 7.48 -4.50
N ARG A 155 16.63 8.21 -5.40
CA ARG A 155 16.62 9.69 -5.41
C ARG A 155 15.99 10.32 -4.16
N TRP A 156 15.26 9.54 -3.36
CA TRP A 156 14.66 9.99 -2.10
C TRP A 156 15.59 9.87 -0.89
N ARG A 157 16.79 9.33 -1.09
CA ARG A 157 17.86 9.25 -0.06
C ARG A 157 17.42 8.54 1.22
N GLY A 158 16.62 7.47 1.10
CA GLY A 158 16.12 6.70 2.25
C GLY A 158 17.21 6.18 3.18
N HIS A 159 18.37 5.81 2.63
CA HIS A 159 19.55 5.39 3.39
C HIS A 159 19.99 6.44 4.41
N ALA A 160 19.89 7.74 4.10
CA ALA A 160 20.25 8.82 5.00
C ALA A 160 19.25 9.00 6.16
N THR A 161 18.07 8.38 6.07
CA THR A 161 16.99 8.46 7.07
C THR A 161 16.95 7.27 8.02
N TRP A 162 17.91 6.33 7.95
CA TRP A 162 17.96 5.13 8.79
C TRP A 162 17.82 5.36 10.31
N PRO A 163 18.29 6.48 10.91
CA PRO A 163 18.09 6.74 12.34
C PRO A 163 16.63 7.04 12.71
N SER A 164 15.75 7.24 11.73
CA SER A 164 14.31 7.39 11.93
C SER A 164 13.58 6.14 11.43
N PRO A 165 13.20 5.20 12.33
CA PRO A 165 12.48 3.99 11.95
C PRO A 165 11.21 4.27 11.15
N LEU A 166 10.44 5.30 11.50
CA LEU A 166 9.22 5.66 10.78
C LEU A 166 9.46 6.08 9.33
N LEU A 167 10.57 6.77 9.05
CA LEU A 167 10.94 7.11 7.67
C LEU A 167 11.46 5.89 6.93
N LEU A 168 12.28 5.07 7.60
CA LEU A 168 12.80 3.84 7.01
C LEU A 168 11.65 2.90 6.61
N MET A 169 10.62 2.74 7.45
CA MET A 169 9.41 1.96 7.15
C MET A 169 8.73 2.43 5.86
N LEU A 170 8.63 3.74 5.61
CA LEU A 170 8.04 4.26 4.38
C LEU A 170 8.87 3.92 3.13
N HIS A 171 10.20 3.93 3.23
CA HIS A 171 11.08 3.55 2.12
C HIS A 171 11.04 2.04 1.88
N LEU A 172 11.05 1.23 2.95
CA LEU A 172 10.93 -0.22 2.86
C LEU A 172 9.58 -0.64 2.28
N ALA A 173 8.49 0.01 2.69
CA ALA A 173 7.17 -0.21 2.11
C ALA A 173 7.13 0.16 0.62
N TYR A 174 7.70 1.31 0.25
CA TYR A 174 7.76 1.69 -1.16
C TYR A 174 8.67 0.79 -1.99
N LEU A 175 9.77 0.27 -1.41
CA LEU A 175 10.69 -0.68 -2.06
C LEU A 175 9.97 -1.95 -2.54
N MET A 176 8.89 -2.35 -1.86
CA MET A 176 8.08 -3.49 -2.30
C MET A 176 7.36 -3.24 -3.63
N VAL A 177 7.17 -1.98 -4.05
CA VAL A 177 6.59 -1.66 -5.37
C VAL A 177 7.51 -2.10 -6.51
N PRO A 178 8.76 -1.61 -6.64
CA PRO A 178 9.64 -2.07 -7.71
C PRO A 178 9.99 -3.56 -7.57
N LEU A 179 10.12 -4.12 -6.36
CA LEU A 179 10.33 -5.55 -6.20
C LEU A 179 9.13 -6.38 -6.67
N GLY A 180 7.90 -5.93 -6.37
CA GLY A 180 6.69 -6.58 -6.83
C GLY A 180 6.51 -6.50 -8.34
N LEU A 181 6.85 -5.36 -8.97
CA LEU A 181 6.83 -5.20 -10.43
C LEU A 181 7.92 -6.06 -11.11
N ALA A 182 9.11 -6.18 -10.50
CA ALA A 182 10.14 -7.08 -10.98
C ALA A 182 9.67 -8.55 -10.89
N ALA A 183 8.98 -8.93 -9.81
CA ALA A 183 8.37 -10.24 -9.68
C ALA A 183 7.24 -10.46 -10.72
N VAL A 184 6.41 -9.46 -11.00
CA VAL A 184 5.43 -9.52 -12.10
C VAL A 184 6.13 -9.73 -13.45
N SER A 185 7.22 -9.03 -13.71
CA SER A 185 8.02 -9.21 -14.93
C SER A 185 8.59 -10.63 -15.03
N ALA A 186 9.20 -11.14 -13.96
CA ALA A 186 9.78 -12.48 -13.92
C ALA A 186 8.71 -13.57 -14.08
N ALA A 187 7.54 -13.39 -13.45
CA ALA A 187 6.40 -14.29 -13.60
C ALA A 187 5.86 -14.29 -15.04
N ALA A 188 5.78 -13.12 -15.68
CA ALA A 188 5.34 -13.02 -17.08
C ALA A 188 6.29 -13.72 -18.07
N LEU A 189 7.55 -13.92 -17.69
CA LEU A 189 8.58 -14.69 -18.41
C LEU A 189 8.63 -16.17 -17.99
N GLY A 190 7.79 -16.61 -17.06
CA GLY A 190 7.77 -17.99 -16.55
C GLY A 190 8.93 -18.34 -15.61
N LEU A 191 9.68 -17.36 -15.11
CA LEU A 191 10.85 -17.59 -14.24
C LEU A 191 10.47 -17.90 -12.78
N ILE A 192 9.31 -17.42 -12.33
CA ILE A 192 8.77 -17.62 -10.98
C ILE A 192 7.26 -17.81 -11.03
N ALA A 193 6.66 -18.25 -9.91
CA ALA A 193 5.22 -18.49 -9.85
C ALA A 193 4.39 -17.19 -10.05
N PRO A 194 3.25 -17.25 -10.76
CA PRO A 194 2.43 -16.08 -11.10
C PRO A 194 1.92 -15.25 -9.89
N ASN A 195 1.77 -15.87 -8.72
CA ASN A 195 1.26 -15.24 -7.51
C ASN A 195 2.31 -14.46 -6.72
N VAL A 196 3.62 -14.66 -6.99
CA VAL A 196 4.69 -13.99 -6.21
C VAL A 196 4.57 -12.47 -6.31
N GLY A 197 4.36 -11.93 -7.51
CA GLY A 197 4.16 -10.50 -7.72
C GLY A 197 2.98 -9.95 -6.93
N ALA A 198 1.86 -10.67 -6.90
CA ALA A 198 0.67 -10.28 -6.15
C ALA A 198 0.91 -10.26 -4.62
N HIS A 199 1.68 -11.22 -4.08
CA HIS A 199 2.02 -11.24 -2.65
C HIS A 199 2.98 -10.12 -2.26
N VAL A 200 4.01 -9.85 -3.06
CA VAL A 200 4.94 -8.75 -2.80
C VAL A 200 4.22 -7.40 -2.91
N LEU A 201 3.34 -7.21 -3.89
CA LEU A 201 2.55 -5.98 -4.03
C LEU A 201 1.50 -5.84 -2.93
N GLY A 202 0.69 -6.86 -2.64
CA GLY A 202 -0.38 -6.78 -1.66
C GLY A 202 0.11 -6.74 -0.20
N ILE A 203 0.90 -7.74 0.20
CA ILE A 203 1.41 -7.83 1.58
C ILE A 203 2.57 -6.83 1.77
N GLY A 204 3.53 -6.84 0.83
CA GLY A 204 4.71 -6.00 0.95
C GLY A 204 4.43 -4.51 0.72
N ALA A 205 3.80 -4.12 -0.39
CA ALA A 205 3.62 -2.70 -0.70
C ALA A 205 2.35 -2.12 -0.07
N VAL A 206 1.16 -2.68 -0.34
CA VAL A 206 -0.11 -2.13 0.14
C VAL A 206 -0.18 -2.15 1.65
N THR A 207 0.08 -3.30 2.27
CA THR A 207 -0.06 -3.42 3.71
C THR A 207 1.02 -2.64 4.46
N ALA A 208 2.30 -2.81 4.09
CA ALA A 208 3.37 -2.11 4.78
C ALA A 208 3.25 -0.58 4.62
N MET A 209 2.86 -0.07 3.44
CA MET A 209 2.68 1.37 3.24
C MET A 209 1.52 1.89 4.09
N THR A 210 0.39 1.17 4.11
CA THR A 210 -0.77 1.53 4.93
C THR A 210 -0.40 1.59 6.40
N VAL A 211 0.29 0.57 6.92
CA VAL A 211 0.73 0.52 8.32
C VAL A 211 1.72 1.64 8.64
N ALA A 212 2.73 1.87 7.81
CA ALA A 212 3.72 2.93 8.03
C ALA A 212 3.09 4.33 8.06
N VAL A 213 2.18 4.61 7.12
CA VAL A 213 1.43 5.88 7.09
C VAL A 213 0.50 6.00 8.29
N MET A 214 -0.24 4.93 8.63
CA MET A 214 -1.16 4.91 9.76
C MET A 214 -0.45 5.18 11.08
N MET A 215 0.71 4.55 11.33
CA MET A 215 1.53 4.81 12.52
C MET A 215 1.89 6.30 12.63
N ARG A 216 2.42 6.87 11.54
CA ARG A 216 2.85 8.27 11.50
C ARG A 216 1.68 9.25 11.64
N ALA A 217 0.59 9.01 10.92
CA ALA A 217 -0.60 9.84 10.94
C ALA A 217 -1.27 9.82 12.31
N THR A 218 -1.39 8.64 12.93
CA THR A 218 -1.95 8.49 14.28
C THR A 218 -1.15 9.33 15.28
N MET A 219 0.19 9.22 15.29
CA MET A 219 1.02 10.04 16.18
C MET A 219 0.86 11.54 15.91
N GLY A 220 0.90 11.94 14.63
CA GLY A 220 0.77 13.35 14.25
C GLY A 220 -0.58 13.97 14.63
N HIS A 221 -1.69 13.30 14.35
CA HIS A 221 -3.03 13.82 14.62
C HIS A 221 -3.45 13.75 16.08
N THR A 222 -2.74 12.94 16.89
CA THR A 222 -3.00 12.82 18.33
C THR A 222 -2.00 13.61 19.20
N GLY A 223 -1.13 14.41 18.58
CA GLY A 223 -0.17 15.27 19.28
C GLY A 223 0.99 14.52 19.93
N ARG A 224 1.28 13.29 19.51
CA ARG A 224 2.35 12.45 20.08
C ARG A 224 3.65 12.63 19.30
N ALA A 225 4.79 12.41 19.98
CA ALA A 225 6.10 12.44 19.32
C ALA A 225 6.18 11.37 18.22
N LEU A 226 6.81 11.71 17.09
CA LEU A 226 6.98 10.81 15.94
C LEU A 226 8.10 9.79 16.19
N ILE A 227 7.88 8.90 17.16
CA ILE A 227 8.82 7.87 17.57
C ILE A 227 8.07 6.53 17.60
N ALA A 228 8.48 5.59 16.73
CA ALA A 228 7.83 4.28 16.63
C ALA A 228 7.88 3.46 17.93
N GLY A 229 9.04 3.49 18.61
CA GLY A 229 9.35 2.56 19.70
C GLY A 229 9.49 1.11 19.21
N ARG A 230 9.89 0.20 20.11
CA ARG A 230 10.18 -1.20 19.76
C ARG A 230 8.95 -1.95 19.23
N ALA A 231 7.78 -1.75 19.85
CA ALA A 231 6.56 -2.46 19.49
C ALA A 231 6.14 -2.23 18.02
N LEU A 232 6.11 -0.98 17.56
CA LEU A 232 5.72 -0.67 16.17
C LEU A 232 6.80 -1.08 15.16
N VAL A 233 8.07 -1.09 15.57
CA VAL A 233 9.17 -1.64 14.74
C VAL A 233 9.00 -3.14 14.55
N VAL A 234 8.75 -3.88 15.63
CA VAL A 234 8.49 -5.33 15.57
C VAL A 234 7.25 -5.62 14.72
N ALA A 235 6.16 -4.88 14.92
CA ALA A 235 4.95 -5.07 14.14
C ALA A 235 5.17 -4.85 12.64
N PHE A 236 5.90 -3.80 12.26
CA PHE A 236 6.24 -3.57 10.85
C PHE A 236 7.16 -4.66 10.29
N ALA A 237 8.16 -5.11 11.05
CA ALA A 237 9.02 -6.22 10.66
C ALA A 237 8.21 -7.50 10.44
N LEU A 238 7.25 -7.81 11.31
CA LEU A 238 6.35 -8.95 11.17
C LEU A 238 5.50 -8.91 9.89
N VAL A 239 5.07 -7.72 9.44
CA VAL A 239 4.40 -7.57 8.12
C VAL A 239 5.33 -7.98 6.98
N LEU A 240 6.59 -7.54 7.00
CA LEU A 240 7.56 -7.92 5.97
C LEU A 240 7.94 -9.40 6.04
N ILE A 241 8.06 -9.96 7.25
CA ILE A 241 8.30 -11.39 7.47
C ILE A 241 7.12 -12.21 6.93
N ALA A 242 5.89 -11.80 7.19
CA ALA A 242 4.70 -12.46 6.65
C ALA A 242 4.69 -12.45 5.11
N MET A 243 5.13 -11.36 4.48
CA MET A 243 5.29 -11.30 3.02
C MET A 243 6.34 -12.29 2.52
N VAL A 244 7.52 -12.34 3.15
CA VAL A 244 8.58 -13.27 2.75
C VAL A 244 8.11 -14.71 2.92
N LEU A 245 7.57 -15.08 4.08
CA LEU A 245 7.03 -16.41 4.35
C LEU A 245 5.94 -16.80 3.34
N ARG A 246 5.07 -15.87 2.96
CA ARG A 246 4.04 -16.10 1.93
C ARG A 246 4.64 -16.38 0.56
N VAL A 247 5.70 -15.68 0.18
CA VAL A 247 6.38 -15.88 -1.11
C VAL A 247 7.12 -17.21 -1.15
N VAL A 248 7.77 -17.60 -0.05
CA VAL A 248 8.52 -18.87 0.05
C VAL A 248 7.70 -20.00 0.66
N ALA A 249 6.36 -19.88 0.66
CA ALA A 249 5.49 -20.74 1.47
C ALA A 249 5.69 -22.24 1.22
N GLY A 250 5.88 -22.63 -0.03
CA GLY A 250 6.16 -24.02 -0.42
C GLY A 250 7.57 -24.52 -0.13
N ARG A 251 8.42 -23.73 0.53
CA ARG A 251 9.84 -24.04 0.82
C ARG A 251 10.18 -23.99 2.30
N VAL A 252 9.23 -23.62 3.15
CA VAL A 252 9.45 -23.45 4.60
C VAL A 252 8.34 -24.18 5.34
N ALA A 253 8.73 -25.00 6.31
CA ALA A 253 7.82 -25.64 7.25
C ALA A 253 8.52 -25.81 8.62
N ILE A 254 7.74 -25.73 9.70
CA ILE A 254 8.18 -26.01 11.07
C ILE A 254 7.19 -27.01 11.66
N GLY A 255 7.59 -28.28 11.73
CA GLY A 255 6.70 -29.36 12.14
C GLY A 255 5.50 -29.48 11.20
N ALA A 256 4.29 -29.34 11.75
CA ALA A 256 3.04 -29.40 10.98
C ALA A 256 2.63 -28.06 10.35
N LEU A 257 3.32 -26.96 10.68
CA LEU A 257 2.99 -25.62 10.17
C LEU A 257 3.77 -25.35 8.90
N ASP A 258 3.08 -25.06 7.81
CA ASP A 258 3.70 -24.67 6.54
C ASP A 258 3.97 -23.15 6.50
N GLY A 259 4.57 -22.66 5.40
CA GLY A 259 4.83 -21.24 5.24
C GLY A 259 3.57 -20.36 5.12
N ILE A 260 2.41 -20.93 4.77
CA ILE A 260 1.13 -20.22 4.80
C ILE A 260 0.70 -19.97 6.25
N ASP A 261 0.78 -20.99 7.09
CA ASP A 261 0.45 -20.90 8.52
C ASP A 261 1.38 -19.92 9.24
N LEU A 262 2.69 -20.02 8.98
CA LEU A 262 3.68 -19.12 9.56
C LEU A 262 3.46 -17.67 9.10
N ALA A 263 3.12 -17.45 7.83
CA ALA A 263 2.78 -16.13 7.32
C ALA A 263 1.51 -15.57 7.99
N ALA A 264 0.48 -16.41 8.19
CA ALA A 264 -0.75 -16.03 8.87
C ALA A 264 -0.51 -15.67 10.35
N GLY A 265 0.33 -16.43 11.04
CA GLY A 265 0.75 -16.15 12.41
C GLY A 265 1.50 -14.82 12.55
N ALA A 266 2.50 -14.60 11.69
CA ALA A 266 3.26 -13.34 11.67
C ALA A 266 2.37 -12.13 11.35
N TRP A 267 1.47 -12.27 10.37
CA TRP A 267 0.48 -11.25 10.01
C TRP A 267 -0.44 -10.91 11.20
N THR A 268 -1.02 -11.93 11.83
CA THR A 268 -1.93 -11.75 12.96
C THR A 268 -1.25 -11.07 14.14
N ALA A 269 -0.03 -11.51 14.48
CA ALA A 269 0.77 -10.89 15.53
C ALA A 269 1.10 -9.41 15.22
N ALA A 270 1.45 -9.10 13.97
CA ALA A 270 1.70 -7.71 13.55
C ALA A 270 0.50 -6.80 13.81
N PHE A 271 -0.69 -7.20 13.36
CA PHE A 271 -1.91 -6.40 13.52
C PHE A 271 -2.41 -6.36 14.96
N ALA A 272 -2.22 -7.42 15.74
CA ALA A 272 -2.50 -7.40 17.17
C ALA A 272 -1.64 -6.34 17.88
N ILE A 273 -0.34 -6.27 17.60
CA ILE A 273 0.57 -5.27 18.19
C ILE A 273 0.20 -3.86 17.74
N VAL A 274 -0.08 -3.65 16.45
CA VAL A 274 -0.53 -2.34 15.93
C VAL A 274 -1.80 -1.88 16.63
N THR A 275 -2.80 -2.75 16.74
CA THR A 275 -4.09 -2.43 17.36
C THR A 275 -3.93 -2.16 18.86
N TRP A 276 -3.19 -3.00 19.57
CA TRP A 276 -2.90 -2.81 20.99
C TRP A 276 -2.17 -1.49 21.26
N ARG A 277 -1.24 -1.10 20.37
CA ARG A 277 -0.44 0.11 20.57
C ARG A 277 -1.13 1.39 20.13
N LEU A 278 -1.81 1.37 18.98
CA LEU A 278 -2.45 2.56 18.39
C LEU A 278 -3.93 2.71 18.77
N GLY A 279 -4.62 1.63 19.14
CA GLY A 279 -6.04 1.67 19.52
C GLY A 279 -6.34 2.64 20.67
N PRO A 280 -5.66 2.52 21.83
CA PRO A 280 -5.86 3.45 22.94
C PRO A 280 -5.61 4.91 22.56
N TRP A 281 -4.74 5.14 21.58
CA TRP A 281 -4.38 6.48 21.13
C TRP A 281 -5.48 7.19 20.34
N LEU A 282 -6.34 6.42 19.68
CA LEU A 282 -7.49 6.90 18.91
C LEU A 282 -8.75 7.04 19.77
N LEU A 283 -8.84 6.29 20.88
CA LEU A 283 -9.98 6.31 21.80
C LEU A 283 -9.87 7.41 22.88
N HIS A 284 -8.65 7.88 23.16
CA HIS A 284 -8.43 8.93 24.16
C HIS A 284 -8.28 10.33 23.54
N PRO A 285 -8.60 11.40 24.30
CA PRO A 285 -8.35 12.76 23.88
C PRO A 285 -6.90 12.99 23.45
N LYS A 286 -6.72 13.92 22.52
CA LYS A 286 -5.39 14.33 22.06
C LYS A 286 -4.57 14.82 23.26
N ARG A 287 -3.31 14.43 23.33
CA ARG A 287 -2.38 15.12 24.23
C ARG A 287 -2.22 16.55 23.71
N ALA A 288 -2.32 17.54 24.59
CA ALA A 288 -2.36 18.96 24.24
C ALA A 288 -1.31 19.34 23.17
N GLN A 289 -1.69 20.23 22.25
CA GLN A 289 -0.86 20.61 21.10
C GLN A 289 0.54 21.05 21.54
N LYS A 290 1.56 20.58 20.79
CA LYS A 290 2.92 21.11 20.86
C LYS A 290 2.86 22.62 20.69
N ALA A 291 3.38 23.39 21.65
CA ALA A 291 3.40 24.84 21.60
C ALA A 291 3.96 25.31 20.25
N VAL A 292 3.24 26.21 19.58
CA VAL A 292 3.72 26.87 18.36
C VAL A 292 5.03 27.57 18.74
N SER A 293 6.11 27.29 18.02
CA SER A 293 7.36 28.03 18.21
C SER A 293 7.03 29.50 17.93
N ARG A 294 7.17 30.35 18.95
CA ARG A 294 7.10 31.79 18.76
C ARG A 294 8.21 32.17 17.79
N ALA A 295 7.89 33.02 16.80
CA ALA A 295 8.91 33.62 15.96
C ALA A 295 9.92 34.37 16.84
N PRO A 296 11.22 34.41 16.47
CA PRO A 296 12.15 35.31 17.14
C PRO A 296 11.60 36.73 17.02
N GLN A 297 11.51 37.44 18.14
CA GLN A 297 11.19 38.87 18.17
C GLN A 297 12.34 39.68 17.58
#